data_AF-A0A5Q0TKN7-F1
#
_entry.id   AF-A0A5Q0TKN7-F1
#
_cell.length_a   1.000
_cell.length_b   1.000
_cell.length_c   1.000
_cell.angle_alpha   90.00
_cell.angle_beta   90.00
_cell.angle_gamma   90.00
#
_symmetry.space_group_name_H-M   'P 1'
#
loop_
_entity.id
_entity.type
_entity.pdbx_description
1 polymer ?
#
loop_
_entity_poly.entity_id
_entity_poly.type
_entity_poly.pdbx_seq_one_letter_code
_entity_poly.pdbx_strand_id
1 'polypeptide(L)'
;MPKKRENRGRRKGDKGHVGYISCDQCGARVPEDKAVCVTKMYSPVDASLASELEKKGAIIARYPVTKCYCVNCAVFLGIIKIRAESERKQKARLR
;
A
#
# COMPACT_ATOMS: atom_id res chain seq x y z
N MET A 1 -2.97 -30.27 -4.25
CA MET A 1 -3.26 -29.03 -3.50
C MET A 1 -4.05 -28.07 -4.39
N PRO A 2 -5.16 -27.48 -3.92
CA PRO A 2 -5.96 -26.56 -4.72
C PRO A 2 -5.27 -25.21 -4.94
N LYS A 3 -5.42 -24.64 -6.13
CA LYS A 3 -4.90 -23.32 -6.49
C LYS A 3 -5.95 -22.24 -6.18
N LYS A 4 -5.80 -21.54 -5.05
CA LYS A 4 -6.76 -20.48 -4.62
C LYS A 4 -6.76 -19.24 -5.51
N ARG A 5 -5.63 -18.87 -6.13
CA ARG A 5 -5.48 -17.69 -7.00
C ARG A 5 -4.70 -18.03 -8.25
N GLU A 6 -5.16 -17.54 -9.40
CA GLU A 6 -4.51 -17.75 -10.69
C GLU A 6 -3.05 -17.28 -10.70
N ASN A 7 -2.79 -16.09 -10.15
CA ASN A 7 -1.46 -15.49 -10.03
C ASN A 7 -0.67 -15.91 -8.78
N ARG A 8 -1.16 -16.89 -8.00
CA ARG A 8 -0.59 -17.31 -6.70
C ARG A 8 -0.39 -16.16 -5.69
N GLY A 9 -1.10 -15.03 -5.87
CA GLY A 9 -1.01 -13.85 -5.02
C GLY A 9 0.17 -12.92 -5.32
N ARG A 10 0.73 -12.95 -6.53
CA ARG A 10 1.90 -12.18 -6.97
C ARG A 10 1.66 -11.50 -8.32
N ARG A 11 2.36 -10.40 -8.60
CA ARG A 11 2.31 -9.67 -9.89
C ARG A 11 3.55 -9.89 -10.77
N LYS A 12 4.21 -11.04 -10.60
CA LYS A 12 5.51 -11.35 -11.19
C LYS A 12 5.51 -11.51 -12.73
N GLY A 13 4.40 -11.99 -13.31
CA GLY A 13 4.37 -12.38 -14.72
C GLY A 13 5.37 -13.49 -15.03
N ASP A 14 5.96 -13.45 -16.23
CA ASP A 14 6.91 -14.46 -16.73
C ASP A 14 8.35 -14.31 -16.20
N LYS A 15 8.58 -13.36 -15.29
CA LYS A 15 9.91 -13.10 -14.72
C LYS A 15 10.37 -14.25 -13.82
N GLY A 16 11.66 -14.59 -13.85
CA GLY A 16 12.26 -15.62 -12.99
C GLY A 16 12.52 -15.16 -11.54
N HIS A 17 13.02 -13.94 -11.34
CA HIS A 17 13.34 -13.35 -10.04
C HIS A 17 12.84 -11.91 -9.94
N VAL A 18 12.58 -11.42 -8.73
CA VAL A 18 12.16 -10.05 -8.43
C VAL A 18 12.90 -9.59 -7.17
N GLY A 19 13.22 -8.29 -7.08
CA GLY A 19 13.83 -7.71 -5.89
C GLY A 19 12.97 -7.85 -4.63
N TYR A 20 13.58 -7.54 -3.49
CA TYR A 20 12.93 -7.56 -2.20
C TYR A 20 12.85 -6.15 -1.63
N ILE A 21 11.71 -5.82 -1.05
CA ILE A 21 11.46 -4.60 -0.28
C ILE A 21 11.29 -4.97 1.20
N SER A 22 11.75 -4.09 2.08
CA SER A 22 11.51 -4.19 3.52
C SER A 22 10.15 -3.58 3.87
N CYS A 23 9.36 -4.28 4.71
CA CYS A 23 8.10 -3.76 5.22
C CYS A 23 8.33 -2.58 6.17
N ASP A 24 7.64 -1.46 5.96
CA ASP A 24 7.81 -0.25 6.78
C ASP A 24 7.37 -0.44 8.25
N GLN A 25 6.49 -1.41 8.53
CA GLN A 25 5.96 -1.62 9.89
C GLN A 25 6.76 -2.67 10.68
N CYS A 26 7.08 -3.80 10.06
CA CYS A 26 7.69 -4.95 10.76
C CYS A 26 9.11 -5.29 10.28
N GLY A 27 9.65 -4.57 9.29
CA GLY A 27 11.00 -4.80 8.75
C GLY A 27 11.17 -6.11 7.95
N ALA A 28 10.13 -6.94 7.82
CA ALA A 28 10.23 -8.19 7.09
C ALA A 28 10.57 -7.97 5.60
N ARG A 29 11.47 -8.80 5.06
CA ARG A 29 11.80 -8.81 3.62
C ARG A 29 10.67 -9.48 2.83
N VAL A 30 10.08 -8.75 1.90
CA VAL A 30 8.98 -9.20 1.05
C VAL A 30 9.34 -8.97 -0.41
N PRO A 31 9.08 -9.92 -1.32
CA PRO A 31 9.23 -9.70 -2.75
C PRO A 31 8.40 -8.50 -3.22
N GLU A 32 8.96 -7.65 -4.08
CA GLU A 32 8.29 -6.43 -4.59
C GLU A 32 6.91 -6.73 -5.18
N ASP A 33 6.79 -7.84 -5.92
CA ASP A 33 5.58 -8.26 -6.60
C ASP A 33 4.45 -8.74 -5.66
N LYS A 34 4.80 -9.01 -4.39
CA LYS A 34 3.88 -9.43 -3.32
C LYS A 34 3.60 -8.31 -2.31
N ALA A 35 4.46 -7.30 -2.25
CA ALA A 35 4.32 -6.19 -1.32
C ALA A 35 3.04 -5.38 -1.62
N VAL A 36 2.46 -4.82 -0.56
CA VAL A 36 1.27 -3.97 -0.64
C VAL A 36 1.75 -2.54 -0.46
N CYS A 37 1.96 -1.84 -1.57
CA CYS A 37 2.39 -0.45 -1.54
C CYS A 37 1.20 0.50 -1.70
N VAL A 38 1.12 1.49 -0.82
CA VAL A 38 0.09 2.54 -0.83
C VAL A 38 0.78 3.88 -0.86
N THR A 39 0.40 4.71 -1.84
CA THR A 39 0.89 6.08 -1.96
C THR A 39 -0.13 7.02 -1.31
N LYS A 40 0.31 7.81 -0.33
CA LYS A 40 -0.50 8.84 0.32
C LYS A 40 0.18 10.19 0.19
N MET A 41 -0.61 11.25 0.02
CA MET A 41 -0.09 12.62 0.09
C MET A 41 0.20 12.94 1.54
N TYR A 42 1.45 13.25 1.85
CA TYR A 42 1.86 13.69 3.18
C TYR A 42 2.01 15.21 3.19
N SER A 43 1.43 15.83 4.21
CA SER A 43 1.70 17.21 4.59
C SER A 43 2.52 17.22 5.88
N PRO A 44 3.53 18.09 6.00
CA PRO A 44 4.31 18.23 7.22
C PRO A 44 3.49 18.83 8.38
N VAL A 45 2.34 19.42 8.07
CA VAL A 45 1.45 20.08 9.03
C VAL A 45 0.10 19.35 9.06
N ASP A 46 -0.53 19.28 10.24
CA ASP A 46 -1.89 18.78 10.41
C ASP A 46 -2.90 19.57 9.59
N ALA A 47 -3.98 18.91 9.16
CA ALA A 47 -4.96 19.51 8.24
C ALA A 47 -5.62 20.80 8.76
N SER A 48 -5.87 20.90 10.07
CA SER A 48 -6.47 22.11 10.68
C SER A 48 -5.52 23.30 10.62
N LEU A 49 -4.28 23.10 11.08
CA LEU A 49 -3.24 24.11 11.05
C LEU A 49 -2.86 24.48 9.61
N ALA A 50 -2.83 23.49 8.72
CA ALA A 50 -2.59 23.73 7.30
C ALA A 50 -3.64 24.69 6.72
N SER A 51 -4.92 24.50 7.05
CA SER A 51 -6.01 25.37 6.60
C SER A 51 -5.88 26.79 7.15
N GLU A 52 -5.43 26.96 8.38
CA GLU A 52 -5.20 28.29 8.97
C GLU A 52 -4.00 29.01 8.35
N LEU A 53 -2.91 28.28 8.11
CA LEU A 53 -1.70 28.80 7.49
C LEU A 53 -1.92 29.15 6.01
N GLU A 54 -2.66 28.32 5.28
CA GLU A 54 -3.07 28.60 3.90
C GLU A 54 -3.94 29.88 3.82
N LYS A 55 -4.86 30.08 4.78
CA LYS A 55 -5.62 31.34 4.89
C LYS A 55 -4.74 32.57 5.19
N LYS A 56 -3.67 32.38 5.94
CA LYS A 56 -2.65 33.42 6.22
C LYS A 56 -1.68 33.63 5.05
N GLY A 57 -1.79 32.87 3.97
CA GLY A 57 -0.99 33.01 2.75
C GLY A 57 0.26 32.11 2.69
N ALA A 58 0.42 31.16 3.63
CA ALA A 58 1.53 30.22 3.57
C ALA A 58 1.28 29.13 2.52
N ILE A 59 2.31 28.79 1.74
CA ILE A 59 2.26 27.72 0.75
C ILE A 59 2.79 26.44 1.39
N ILE A 60 1.93 25.44 1.59
CA ILE A 60 2.31 24.15 2.18
C ILE A 60 2.54 23.13 1.07
N ALA A 61 3.79 22.70 0.91
CA ALA A 61 4.14 21.64 -0.01
C ALA A 61 3.61 20.29 0.50
N ARG A 62 2.78 19.63 -0.33
CA ARG A 62 2.33 18.26 -0.10
C ARG A 62 3.11 17.35 -1.06
N TYR A 63 3.72 16.29 -0.54
CA TYR A 63 4.49 15.35 -1.36
C TYR A 63 3.95 13.92 -1.23
N PRO A 64 4.00 13.13 -2.33
CA PRO A 64 3.57 11.74 -2.29
C PRO A 64 4.60 10.90 -1.53
N VAL A 65 4.13 10.16 -0.53
CA VAL A 65 4.92 9.16 0.19
C VAL A 65 4.34 7.78 -0.11
N THR A 66 5.16 6.90 -0.66
CA THR A 66 4.81 5.50 -0.88
C THR A 66 5.31 4.66 0.28
N LYS A 67 4.39 3.98 0.97
CA LYS A 67 4.71 3.01 2.02
C LYS A 67 4.40 1.61 1.53
N CYS A 68 5.29 0.66 1.77
CA CYS A 68 5.19 -0.73 1.36
C CYS A 68 5.09 -1.66 2.57
N TYR A 69 4.04 -2.48 2.57
CA TYR A 69 3.71 -3.38 3.67
C TYR A 69 3.76 -4.84 3.26
N CYS A 70 4.04 -5.71 4.24
CA CYS A 70 3.80 -7.14 4.10
C CYS A 70 2.29 -7.43 4.18
N VAL A 71 1.85 -8.59 3.66
CA VAL A 71 0.42 -8.97 3.63
C VAL A 71 -0.19 -9.00 5.03
N ASN A 72 0.57 -9.42 6.06
CA ASN A 72 0.06 -9.47 7.43
C ASN A 72 -0.22 -8.07 7.99
N CYS A 73 0.77 -7.17 7.91
CA CYS A 73 0.61 -5.78 8.34
C CYS A 73 -0.49 -5.05 7.56
N ALA A 74 -0.61 -5.32 6.26
CA ALA A 74 -1.67 -4.72 5.44
C ALA A 74 -3.09 -5.18 5.88
N VAL A 75 -3.24 -6.42 6.34
CA VAL A 75 -4.51 -6.91 6.89
C VAL A 75 -4.77 -6.35 8.30
N PHE A 76 -3.75 -6.32 9.15
CA PHE A 76 -3.85 -5.76 10.51
C PHE A 76 -4.24 -4.27 10.50
N LEU A 77 -3.62 -3.47 9.63
CA LEU A 77 -3.93 -2.05 9.46
C LEU A 77 -5.24 -1.79 8.70
N GLY A 78 -5.92 -2.84 8.20
CA GLY A 78 -7.17 -2.71 7.45
C GLY A 78 -7.02 -2.16 6.03
N ILE A 79 -5.79 -2.07 5.49
CA ILE A 79 -5.52 -1.65 4.10
C ILE A 79 -6.09 -2.69 3.13
N ILE A 80 -5.96 -3.97 3.46
CA ILE A 80 -6.54 -5.09 2.71
C ILE A 80 -7.53 -5.84 3.59
N LYS A 81 -8.71 -6.12 3.04
CA LYS A 81 -9.75 -6.93 3.70
C LYS A 81 -9.81 -8.34 3.11
N ILE A 82 -10.23 -9.30 3.93
CA ILE A 82 -10.57 -10.65 3.47
C ILE A 82 -11.88 -10.55 2.67
N ARG A 83 -11.89 -11.14 1.47
CA ARG A 83 -13.01 -11.07 0.52
C ARG A 83 -13.54 -12.44 0.15
N ALA A 84 -14.83 -12.47 -0.19
CA ALA A 84 -15.51 -13.63 -0.76
C ALA A 84 -14.87 -14.04 -2.10
N GLU A 85 -15.12 -15.26 -2.56
CA GLU A 85 -14.46 -15.81 -3.76
C GLU A 85 -14.76 -15.00 -5.02
N SER A 86 -16.01 -14.63 -5.23
CA SER A 86 -16.48 -13.80 -6.35
C SER A 86 -15.77 -12.44 -6.40
N GLU A 87 -15.59 -11.80 -5.25
CA GLU A 87 -15.02 -10.46 -5.14
C GLU A 87 -13.48 -10.42 -5.30
N ARG A 88 -12.77 -11.55 -5.13
CA ARG A 88 -11.30 -11.58 -5.19
C ARG A 88 -10.75 -11.14 -6.54
N LYS A 89 -11.50 -11.34 -7.63
CA LYS A 89 -11.10 -10.95 -8.99
C LYS A 89 -11.28 -9.44 -9.24
N GLN A 90 -12.18 -8.78 -8.51
CA GLN A 90 -12.40 -7.35 -8.66
C GLN A 90 -11.19 -6.56 -8.14
N LYS A 91 -10.71 -5.62 -8.96
CA LYS A 91 -9.60 -4.72 -8.62
C LYS A 91 -10.17 -3.43 -8.03
N ALA A 92 -10.30 -3.38 -6.70
CA ALA A 92 -10.61 -2.13 -6.00
C ALA A 92 -9.34 -1.31 -5.77
N ARG A 93 -9.45 0.03 -5.75
CA ARG A 93 -8.35 0.89 -5.29
C ARG A 93 -8.10 0.62 -3.81
N LEU A 94 -6.83 0.46 -3.43
CA LEU A 94 -6.41 0.35 -2.04
C LEU A 94 -6.65 1.70 -1.36
N ARG A 95 -7.17 1.67 -0.13
CA ARG A 95 -7.41 2.85 0.72
C ARG A 95 -6.17 3.19 1.56
#